data_AF-X2BQB3-F1
#
_entry.id   AF-X2BQB3-F1
#
_cell.length_a   1.000
_cell.length_b   1.000
_cell.length_c   1.000
_cell.angle_alpha   90.00
_cell.angle_beta   90.00
_cell.angle_gamma   90.00
#
_symmetry.space_group_name_H-M   'P 1'
#
loop_
_entity.id
_entity.type
_entity.pdbx_description
1 polymer ?
#
loop_
_entity_poly.entity_id
_entity_poly.type
_entity_poly.pdbx_seq_one_letter_code
_entity_poly.pdbx_strand_id
1 'polypeptide(L)'
;GIFGNAIGDALGFNAVKSGDKRSKVGEHFERIKKGLGDTKDKLKELSGEIFEAKNANGSSIEVVKGAIKGAGDVFDKLIGALTKLAGVAKEAGSIDIGDTASAAAAVAADKASVETIIAGVKAIIETAKESRVEIEDGKEGSPVEANAGGEAVAKSGAAASANVGPKLAEEVAKADPWAMINKIRDAKIAANPAALAAGNANNAGEKDAGTLAASNNNASANAGAKSNAALVAAVALKAMTKDGKFTQPAANEDGAVKAAA
;
A
#
# COMPACT_ATOMS: atom_id res chain seq x y z
N GLY A 1 2.25 -25.37 16.64
CA GLY A 1 1.49 -24.45 17.50
C GLY A 1 0.16 -24.15 16.86
N ILE A 2 -0.94 -24.38 17.56
CA ILE A 2 -2.31 -24.30 17.00
C ILE A 2 -2.72 -22.83 16.73
N PHE A 3 -2.16 -21.88 17.48
CA PHE A 3 -2.41 -20.44 17.31
C PHE A 3 -1.85 -19.88 15.98
N GLY A 4 -0.69 -20.35 15.49
CA GLY A 4 -0.07 -19.78 14.29
C GLY A 4 -0.86 -20.04 13.00
N ASN A 5 -1.28 -21.29 12.78
CA ASN A 5 -2.03 -21.66 11.56
C ASN A 5 -3.49 -21.18 11.61
N ALA A 6 -4.12 -21.16 12.79
CA ALA A 6 -5.48 -20.64 12.93
C ALA A 6 -5.58 -19.14 12.67
N ILE A 7 -4.55 -18.35 13.03
CA ILE A 7 -4.51 -16.91 12.80
C ILE A 7 -4.30 -16.61 11.31
N GLY A 8 -3.44 -17.35 10.60
CA GLY A 8 -3.22 -17.14 9.16
C GLY A 8 -4.49 -17.32 8.32
N ASP A 9 -5.24 -18.40 8.57
CA ASP A 9 -6.52 -18.67 7.91
C ASP A 9 -7.63 -17.72 8.38
N ALA A 10 -7.66 -17.33 9.67
CA ALA A 10 -8.67 -16.43 10.22
C ALA A 10 -8.46 -14.96 9.81
N LEU A 11 -7.21 -14.49 9.71
CA LEU A 11 -6.87 -13.16 9.19
C LEU A 11 -7.02 -13.11 7.67
N GLY A 12 -7.04 -14.28 7.02
CA GLY A 12 -7.42 -14.44 5.64
C GLY A 12 -6.52 -13.66 4.69
N PHE A 13 -5.22 -13.91 4.80
CA PHE A 13 -4.17 -13.49 3.88
C PHE A 13 -4.31 -14.16 2.51
N ASN A 14 -5.51 -14.11 1.93
CA ASN A 14 -5.72 -14.47 0.54
C ASN A 14 -5.03 -13.41 -0.32
N ALA A 15 -4.16 -13.86 -1.22
CA ALA A 15 -3.49 -12.98 -2.16
C ALA A 15 -4.51 -12.31 -3.08
N VAL A 16 -4.45 -10.99 -3.16
CA VAL A 16 -4.99 -10.23 -4.29
C VAL A 16 -4.14 -10.57 -5.51
N LYS A 17 -4.77 -10.85 -6.65
CA LYS A 17 -4.12 -11.34 -7.87
C LYS A 17 -4.20 -10.31 -8.98
N SER A 18 -3.29 -10.42 -9.95
CA SER A 18 -3.42 -9.69 -11.22
C SER A 18 -4.77 -10.00 -11.88
N GLY A 19 -5.47 -8.97 -12.34
CA GLY A 19 -6.83 -9.05 -12.87
C GLY A 19 -7.94 -8.95 -11.82
N ASP A 20 -7.61 -8.91 -10.52
CA ASP A 20 -8.60 -8.56 -9.50
C ASP A 20 -8.99 -7.07 -9.60
N LYS A 21 -10.18 -6.76 -9.09
CA LYS A 21 -10.65 -5.38 -8.93
C LYS A 21 -10.07 -4.76 -7.66
N ARG A 22 -9.96 -3.43 -7.62
CA ARG A 22 -9.53 -2.69 -6.41
C ARG A 22 -10.41 -2.94 -5.20
N SER A 23 -11.70 -3.19 -5.40
CA SER A 23 -12.60 -3.63 -4.34
C SER A 23 -12.11 -4.89 -3.62
N LYS A 24 -11.34 -5.76 -4.29
CA LYS A 24 -10.75 -6.96 -3.70
C LYS A 24 -9.65 -6.64 -2.69
N VAL A 25 -8.88 -5.58 -2.92
CA VAL A 25 -7.94 -5.02 -1.93
C VAL A 25 -8.72 -4.52 -0.71
N GLY A 26 -9.85 -3.86 -0.94
CA GLY A 26 -10.74 -3.43 0.15
C GLY A 26 -11.32 -4.60 0.96
N GLU A 27 -11.75 -5.67 0.29
CA GLU A 27 -12.18 -6.92 0.94
C GLU A 27 -11.05 -7.59 1.74
N HIS A 28 -9.82 -7.54 1.23
CA HIS A 28 -8.65 -8.07 1.92
C HIS A 28 -8.44 -7.33 3.26
N PHE A 29 -8.43 -6.00 3.26
CA PHE A 29 -8.28 -5.22 4.48
C PHE A 29 -9.44 -5.40 5.47
N GLU A 30 -10.69 -5.54 4.99
CA GLU A 30 -11.83 -5.84 5.88
C GLU A 30 -11.70 -7.22 6.54
N ARG A 31 -11.15 -8.21 5.83
CA ARG A 31 -10.98 -9.55 6.40
C ARG A 31 -9.93 -9.54 7.52
N ILE A 32 -8.81 -8.85 7.31
CA ILE A 32 -7.80 -8.66 8.36
C ILE A 32 -8.42 -7.90 9.54
N LYS A 33 -9.12 -6.79 9.28
CA LYS A 33 -9.81 -6.00 10.30
C LYS A 33 -10.79 -6.86 11.10
N LYS A 34 -11.60 -7.68 10.44
CA LYS A 34 -12.55 -8.59 11.09
C LYS A 34 -11.82 -9.59 11.97
N GLY A 35 -10.76 -10.22 11.47
CA GLY A 35 -9.98 -11.18 12.25
C GLY A 35 -9.31 -10.55 13.49
N LEU A 36 -8.85 -9.30 13.39
CA LEU A 36 -8.38 -8.53 14.56
C LEU A 36 -9.51 -8.23 15.54
N GLY A 37 -10.69 -7.83 15.05
CA GLY A 37 -11.89 -7.61 15.87
C GLY A 37 -12.31 -8.87 16.63
N ASP A 38 -12.46 -9.99 15.92
CA ASP A 38 -12.83 -11.29 16.48
C ASP A 38 -11.81 -11.74 17.56
N THR A 39 -10.52 -11.47 17.34
CA THR A 39 -9.45 -11.78 18.32
C THR A 39 -9.52 -10.87 19.53
N LYS A 40 -9.77 -9.57 19.33
CA LYS A 40 -9.93 -8.59 20.40
C LYS A 40 -11.11 -8.94 21.31
N ASP A 41 -12.24 -9.34 20.73
CA ASP A 41 -13.44 -9.71 21.48
C ASP A 41 -13.21 -10.98 22.31
N LYS A 42 -12.57 -12.00 21.74
CA LYS A 42 -12.16 -13.21 22.48
C LYS A 42 -11.18 -12.90 23.60
N LEU A 43 -10.25 -11.97 23.40
CA LEU A 43 -9.32 -11.54 24.44
C LEU A 43 -10.05 -10.83 25.59
N LYS A 44 -11.10 -10.06 25.28
CA LYS A 44 -11.96 -9.41 26.28
C LYS A 44 -12.80 -10.43 27.06
N GLU A 45 -13.35 -11.43 26.39
CA GLU A 45 -14.05 -12.55 27.04
C GLU A 45 -13.13 -13.29 28.02
N LEU A 46 -11.92 -13.66 27.57
CA LEU A 46 -10.90 -14.30 28.40
C LEU A 46 -10.54 -13.43 29.63
N SER A 47 -10.48 -12.11 29.47
CA SER A 47 -10.25 -11.17 30.59
C SER A 47 -11.36 -11.27 31.66
N GLY A 48 -12.60 -11.49 31.24
CA GLY A 48 -13.75 -11.73 32.12
C GLY A 48 -13.62 -13.06 32.86
N GLU A 49 -13.34 -14.15 32.16
CA GLU A 49 -13.19 -15.48 32.77
C GLU A 49 -12.05 -15.52 33.81
N ILE A 50 -10.92 -14.89 33.51
CA ILE A 50 -9.79 -14.78 34.44
C ILE A 50 -10.18 -14.05 35.73
N PHE A 51 -11.09 -13.07 35.64
CA PHE A 51 -11.56 -12.35 36.82
C PHE A 51 -12.42 -13.21 37.75
N GLU A 52 -13.11 -14.21 37.21
CA GLU A 52 -13.97 -15.12 37.97
C GLU A 52 -13.20 -16.30 38.59
N ALA A 53 -11.89 -16.40 38.33
CA ALA A 53 -11.05 -17.48 38.81
C ALA A 53 -10.89 -17.46 40.35
N LYS A 54 -11.53 -18.42 41.03
CA LYS A 54 -11.66 -18.46 42.51
C LYS A 54 -10.36 -18.66 43.31
N ASN A 55 -9.28 -19.13 42.68
CA ASN A 55 -8.01 -19.46 43.35
C ASN A 55 -6.81 -18.64 42.83
N ALA A 56 -7.06 -17.62 41.99
CA ALA A 56 -6.00 -16.78 41.46
C ALA A 56 -5.66 -15.63 42.41
N ASN A 57 -4.38 -15.29 42.52
CA ASN A 57 -3.92 -14.14 43.30
C ASN A 57 -4.42 -12.83 42.65
N GLY A 58 -5.09 -11.96 43.42
CA GLY A 58 -5.67 -10.71 42.93
C GLY A 58 -4.66 -9.81 42.20
N SER A 59 -3.41 -9.72 42.69
CA SER A 59 -2.36 -8.94 42.02
C SER A 59 -1.96 -9.51 40.65
N SER A 60 -1.99 -10.83 40.49
CA SER A 60 -1.73 -11.48 39.21
C SER A 60 -2.86 -11.24 38.21
N ILE A 61 -4.12 -11.23 38.67
CA ILE A 61 -5.29 -10.90 37.85
C ILE A 61 -5.18 -9.47 37.31
N GLU A 62 -4.79 -8.50 38.15
CA GLU A 62 -4.65 -7.10 37.72
C GLU A 62 -3.57 -6.90 36.65
N VAL A 63 -2.42 -7.56 36.80
CA VAL A 63 -1.34 -7.53 35.79
C VAL A 63 -1.83 -8.08 34.45
N VAL A 64 -2.54 -9.22 34.46
CA VAL A 64 -3.07 -9.82 33.24
C VAL A 64 -4.13 -8.93 32.58
N LYS A 65 -5.02 -8.31 33.36
CA LYS A 65 -5.98 -7.34 32.85
C LYS A 65 -5.30 -6.14 32.18
N GLY A 66 -4.23 -5.63 32.80
CA GLY A 66 -3.43 -4.54 32.24
C GLY A 66 -2.83 -4.93 30.88
N ALA A 67 -2.25 -6.13 30.79
CA ALA A 67 -1.69 -6.65 29.54
C ALA A 67 -2.76 -6.83 28.44
N ILE A 68 -3.92 -7.39 28.78
CA ILE A 68 -5.04 -7.56 27.85
C ILE A 68 -5.55 -6.21 27.35
N LYS A 69 -5.70 -5.23 28.25
CA LYS A 69 -6.12 -3.88 27.88
C LYS A 69 -5.11 -3.24 26.92
N GLY A 70 -3.82 -3.33 27.21
CA GLY A 70 -2.76 -2.82 26.33
C GLY A 70 -2.79 -3.44 24.93
N ALA A 71 -3.02 -4.76 24.84
CA ALA A 71 -3.20 -5.43 23.55
C ALA A 71 -4.50 -4.98 22.83
N GLY A 72 -5.57 -4.75 23.58
CA GLY A 72 -6.83 -4.20 23.05
C GLY A 72 -6.66 -2.82 22.42
N ASP A 73 -5.89 -1.94 23.06
CA ASP A 73 -5.58 -0.60 22.54
C ASP A 73 -4.77 -0.67 21.24
N VAL A 74 -3.83 -1.62 21.14
CA VAL A 74 -3.07 -1.90 19.90
C VAL A 74 -4.00 -2.37 18.79
N PHE A 75 -4.92 -3.30 19.08
CA PHE A 75 -5.90 -3.76 18.09
C PHE A 75 -6.81 -2.63 17.60
N ASP A 76 -7.22 -1.71 18.48
CA ASP A 76 -8.03 -0.55 18.07
C ASP A 76 -7.31 0.35 17.07
N LYS A 77 -6.03 0.64 17.31
CA LYS A 77 -5.21 1.43 16.36
C LYS A 77 -5.11 0.73 15.00
N LEU A 78 -4.82 -0.57 14.99
CA LEU A 78 -4.70 -1.36 13.76
C LEU A 78 -6.03 -1.46 13.00
N ILE A 79 -7.14 -1.71 13.70
CA ILE A 79 -8.50 -1.74 13.14
C ILE A 79 -8.88 -0.39 12.53
N GLY A 80 -8.54 0.71 13.21
CA GLY A 80 -8.77 2.06 12.71
C GLY A 80 -8.01 2.35 11.42
N ALA A 81 -6.73 1.96 11.35
CA ALA A 81 -5.91 2.11 10.15
C ALA A 81 -6.45 1.25 8.98
N LEU A 82 -6.73 -0.03 9.23
CA LEU A 82 -7.29 -0.94 8.21
C LEU A 82 -8.66 -0.50 7.70
N THR A 83 -9.49 0.11 8.56
CA THR A 83 -10.78 0.68 8.15
C THR A 83 -10.60 1.78 7.10
N LYS A 84 -9.59 2.64 7.26
CA LYS A 84 -9.28 3.69 6.28
C LYS A 84 -8.78 3.10 4.96
N LEU A 85 -7.87 2.12 5.03
CA LEU A 85 -7.34 1.44 3.84
C LEU A 85 -8.44 0.71 3.06
N ALA A 86 -9.31 -0.02 3.77
CA ALA A 86 -10.46 -0.71 3.19
C ALA A 86 -11.44 0.25 2.51
N GLY A 87 -11.71 1.40 3.14
CA GLY A 87 -12.58 2.44 2.61
C GLY A 87 -12.10 2.94 1.26
N VAL A 88 -10.85 3.40 1.18
CA VAL A 88 -10.25 3.92 -0.07
C VAL A 88 -10.30 2.89 -1.19
N ALA A 89 -9.90 1.65 -0.93
CA ALA A 89 -9.87 0.60 -1.94
C ALA A 89 -11.28 0.17 -2.42
N LYS A 90 -12.28 0.18 -1.54
CA LYS A 90 -13.69 -0.07 -1.90
C LYS A 90 -14.29 1.05 -2.73
N GLU A 91 -13.99 2.30 -2.40
CA GLU A 91 -14.45 3.48 -3.15
C GLU A 91 -13.93 3.49 -4.58
N ALA A 92 -12.75 2.91 -4.82
CA ALA A 92 -12.22 2.70 -6.17
C ALA A 92 -13.02 1.66 -7.00
N GLY A 93 -13.88 0.87 -6.35
CA GLY A 93 -14.92 0.06 -6.99
C GLY A 93 -14.40 -1.03 -7.92
N SER A 94 -15.05 -1.16 -9.09
CA SER A 94 -14.82 -2.21 -10.08
C SER A 94 -13.68 -1.92 -11.07
N ILE A 95 -12.83 -0.93 -10.77
CA ILE A 95 -11.62 -0.66 -11.56
C ILE A 95 -10.63 -1.82 -11.37
N ASP A 96 -10.00 -2.25 -12.46
CA ASP A 96 -8.96 -3.28 -12.41
C ASP A 96 -7.72 -2.76 -11.67
N ILE A 97 -7.10 -3.65 -10.92
CA ILE A 97 -5.70 -3.47 -10.51
C ILE A 97 -4.87 -3.43 -11.80
N GLY A 98 -4.06 -2.38 -11.94
CA GLY A 98 -3.33 -2.15 -13.19
C GLY A 98 -4.15 -1.59 -14.35
N ASP A 99 -5.37 -1.05 -14.12
CA ASP A 99 -6.16 -0.41 -15.20
C ASP A 99 -5.31 0.62 -15.95
N THR A 100 -5.23 0.45 -17.27
CA THR A 100 -4.47 1.31 -18.16
C THR A 100 -5.43 2.16 -18.99
N ALA A 101 -5.06 3.40 -19.26
CA ALA A 101 -5.82 4.25 -20.16
C ALA A 101 -4.94 4.89 -21.24
N SER A 102 -5.51 5.04 -22.43
CA SER A 102 -4.89 5.75 -23.54
C SER A 102 -4.79 7.26 -23.27
N ALA A 103 -3.95 7.95 -24.04
CA ALA A 103 -3.46 9.32 -23.83
C ALA A 103 -4.39 10.30 -23.08
N ALA A 104 -5.63 10.49 -23.53
CA ALA A 104 -6.55 11.48 -22.97
C ALA A 104 -7.29 11.03 -21.70
N ALA A 105 -7.20 9.74 -21.35
CA ALA A 105 -7.93 9.11 -20.25
C ALA A 105 -7.02 8.59 -19.13
N ALA A 106 -5.70 8.73 -19.26
CA ALA A 106 -4.76 8.47 -18.16
C ALA A 106 -4.95 9.53 -17.07
N VAL A 107 -5.34 9.09 -15.88
CA VAL A 107 -5.67 9.95 -14.74
C VAL A 107 -4.74 9.63 -13.58
N ALA A 108 -4.31 10.67 -12.88
CA ALA A 108 -3.55 10.51 -11.65
C ALA A 108 -4.40 9.88 -10.55
N ALA A 109 -3.75 9.28 -9.56
CA ALA A 109 -4.48 8.84 -8.37
C ALA A 109 -5.10 10.03 -7.65
N ASP A 110 -6.31 9.83 -7.12
CA ASP A 110 -6.94 10.81 -6.24
C ASP A 110 -6.01 11.12 -5.05
N LYS A 111 -5.68 12.39 -4.88
CA LYS A 111 -4.71 12.84 -3.88
C LYS A 111 -5.14 12.47 -2.46
N ALA A 112 -6.40 12.68 -2.11
CA ALA A 112 -6.91 12.39 -0.77
C ALA A 112 -6.86 10.89 -0.46
N SER A 113 -7.17 10.05 -1.46
CA SER A 113 -7.01 8.61 -1.38
C SER A 113 -5.55 8.21 -1.14
N VAL A 114 -4.59 8.79 -1.88
CA VAL A 114 -3.16 8.53 -1.68
C VAL A 114 -2.70 8.97 -0.28
N GLU A 115 -3.11 10.16 0.19
CA GLU A 115 -2.82 10.64 1.55
C GLU A 115 -3.34 9.69 2.61
N THR A 116 -4.56 9.18 2.42
CA THR A 116 -5.21 8.24 3.35
C THR A 116 -4.47 6.91 3.41
N ILE A 117 -4.04 6.35 2.27
CA ILE A 117 -3.25 5.12 2.24
C ILE A 117 -1.90 5.31 2.95
N ILE A 118 -1.18 6.38 2.64
CA ILE A 118 0.12 6.70 3.27
C ILE A 118 -0.04 6.80 4.79
N ALA A 119 -1.03 7.56 5.27
CA ALA A 119 -1.30 7.72 6.69
C ALA A 119 -1.71 6.40 7.37
N GLY A 120 -2.52 5.57 6.69
CA GLY A 120 -2.93 4.26 7.20
C GLY A 120 -1.77 3.29 7.34
N VAL A 121 -0.92 3.16 6.31
CA VAL A 121 0.29 2.32 6.35
C VAL A 121 1.25 2.81 7.42
N LYS A 122 1.45 4.13 7.54
CA LYS A 122 2.27 4.72 8.59
C LYS A 122 1.77 4.36 9.99
N ALA A 123 0.48 4.51 10.24
CA ALA A 123 -0.12 4.16 11.53
C ALA A 123 0.06 2.68 11.89
N ILE A 124 -0.05 1.77 10.90
CA ILE A 124 0.17 0.33 11.11
C ILE A 124 1.63 0.07 11.53
N ILE A 125 2.59 0.64 10.79
CA ILE A 125 4.02 0.44 11.07
C ILE A 125 4.42 1.03 12.42
N GLU A 126 3.95 2.24 12.74
CA GLU A 126 4.23 2.88 14.03
C GLU A 126 3.64 2.06 15.18
N THR A 127 2.39 1.61 15.05
CA THR A 127 1.74 0.74 16.05
C THR A 127 2.49 -0.59 16.24
N ALA A 128 3.00 -1.18 15.15
CA ALA A 128 3.81 -2.39 15.21
C ALA A 128 5.13 -2.15 15.95
N LYS A 129 5.85 -1.07 15.63
CA LYS A 129 7.11 -0.69 16.30
C LYS A 129 6.90 -0.39 17.79
N GLU A 130 5.83 0.33 18.15
CA GLU A 130 5.43 0.55 19.55
C GLU A 130 5.17 -0.77 20.28
N SER A 131 4.66 -1.77 19.56
CA SER A 131 4.43 -3.14 20.05
C SER A 131 5.70 -4.01 20.01
N ARG A 132 6.87 -3.41 19.75
CA ARG A 132 8.18 -4.07 19.65
C ARG A 132 8.26 -5.13 18.55
N VAL A 133 7.42 -5.00 17.53
CA VAL A 133 7.55 -5.78 16.30
C VAL A 133 8.66 -5.18 15.47
N GLU A 134 9.63 -6.00 15.10
CA GLU A 134 10.71 -5.59 14.20
C GLU A 134 10.17 -5.40 12.78
N ILE A 135 10.49 -4.24 12.20
CA ILE A 135 10.14 -3.88 10.83
C ILE A 135 11.44 -3.56 10.13
N GLU A 136 11.82 -4.40 9.17
CA GLU A 136 13.06 -4.23 8.43
C GLU A 136 12.98 -3.02 7.49
N ASP A 137 14.13 -2.39 7.25
CA ASP A 137 14.21 -1.26 6.32
C ASP A 137 14.18 -1.73 4.85
N GLY A 138 14.68 -2.93 4.58
CA GLY A 138 14.80 -3.48 3.23
C GLY A 138 15.91 -2.82 2.40
N LYS A 139 16.02 -3.21 1.13
CA LYS A 139 16.96 -2.60 0.16
C LYS A 139 16.22 -1.71 -0.83
N GLU A 140 16.47 -0.40 -0.79
CA GLU A 140 15.74 0.55 -1.65
C GLU A 140 15.91 0.30 -3.16
N GLY A 141 17.04 -0.29 -3.56
CA GLY A 141 17.42 -0.50 -4.95
C GLY A 141 18.13 0.70 -5.56
N SER A 142 18.23 0.70 -6.88
CA SER A 142 18.89 1.75 -7.65
C SER A 142 17.88 2.75 -8.21
N PRO A 143 18.28 3.99 -8.52
CA PRO A 143 17.43 4.93 -9.26
C PRO A 143 16.88 4.30 -10.54
N VAL A 144 15.63 4.64 -10.87
CA VAL A 144 14.94 4.13 -12.06
C VAL A 144 14.72 5.26 -13.05
N GLU A 145 15.29 5.09 -14.24
CA GLU A 145 15.13 6.00 -15.37
C GLU A 145 13.68 6.09 -15.85
N ALA A 146 13.29 7.22 -16.44
CA ALA A 146 11.90 7.45 -16.84
C ALA A 146 11.34 6.40 -17.83
N ASN A 147 12.15 6.05 -18.83
CA ASN A 147 11.79 5.05 -19.84
C ASN A 147 11.99 3.59 -19.36
N ALA A 148 12.37 3.39 -18.09
CA ALA A 148 12.50 2.10 -17.42
C ALA A 148 11.26 1.72 -16.60
N GLY A 149 10.14 2.44 -16.78
CA GLY A 149 8.84 2.05 -16.19
C GLY A 149 8.05 3.23 -15.62
N GLY A 150 8.74 4.30 -15.19
CA GLY A 150 8.09 5.44 -14.55
C GLY A 150 7.11 6.20 -15.46
N GLU A 151 7.34 6.20 -16.78
CA GLU A 151 6.36 6.69 -17.77
C GLU A 151 4.99 5.97 -17.66
N ALA A 152 4.96 4.65 -17.44
CA ALA A 152 3.71 3.91 -17.30
C ALA A 152 2.94 4.30 -16.02
N VAL A 153 3.65 4.76 -14.99
CA VAL A 153 3.04 5.17 -13.71
C VAL A 153 2.54 6.61 -13.76
N ALA A 154 3.35 7.53 -14.26
CA ALA A 154 3.12 8.96 -14.05
C ALA A 154 2.71 9.73 -15.32
N LYS A 155 3.07 9.28 -16.53
CA LYS A 155 2.81 10.03 -17.78
C LYS A 155 1.31 10.30 -17.96
N SER A 156 0.98 11.41 -18.62
CA SER A 156 -0.41 11.81 -18.86
C SER A 156 -0.50 12.61 -20.16
N GLY A 157 -1.68 12.63 -20.80
CA GLY A 157 -1.92 13.34 -22.05
C GLY A 157 -1.31 12.70 -23.31
N ALA A 158 -0.53 11.62 -23.16
CA ALA A 158 0.08 10.87 -24.24
C ALA A 158 0.29 9.40 -23.85
N ALA A 159 0.38 8.51 -24.83
CA ALA A 159 0.80 7.13 -24.59
C ALA A 159 2.24 7.08 -24.05
N ALA A 160 2.52 6.10 -23.21
CA ALA A 160 3.88 5.84 -22.75
C ALA A 160 4.71 5.22 -23.88
N SER A 161 6.04 5.39 -23.80
CA SER A 161 6.98 4.87 -24.80
C SER A 161 6.80 3.36 -25.01
N ALA A 162 7.16 2.86 -26.20
CA ALA A 162 7.18 1.43 -26.46
C ALA A 162 8.14 0.71 -25.50
N ASN A 163 7.84 -0.53 -25.15
CA ASN A 163 8.57 -1.37 -24.21
C ASN A 163 8.62 -0.87 -22.76
N VAL A 164 7.79 0.12 -22.37
CA VAL A 164 7.76 0.59 -20.97
C VAL A 164 7.06 -0.41 -20.06
N GLY A 165 6.07 -1.16 -20.56
CA GLY A 165 5.30 -2.11 -19.76
C GLY A 165 6.19 -3.24 -19.23
N PRO A 166 6.92 -3.97 -20.11
CA PRO A 166 7.87 -4.99 -19.69
C PRO A 166 8.96 -4.45 -18.75
N LYS A 167 9.51 -3.26 -19.04
CA LYS A 167 10.52 -2.63 -18.17
C LYS A 167 9.97 -2.30 -16.78
N LEU A 168 8.72 -1.81 -16.68
CA LEU A 168 8.08 -1.60 -15.38
C LEU A 168 8.01 -2.92 -14.60
N ALA A 169 7.58 -4.02 -15.24
CA ALA A 169 7.53 -5.33 -14.60
C ALA A 169 8.93 -5.82 -14.15
N GLU A 170 9.97 -5.58 -14.95
CA GLU A 170 11.36 -5.89 -14.57
C GLU A 170 11.83 -5.08 -13.36
N GLU A 171 11.52 -3.78 -13.29
CA GLU A 171 11.89 -2.95 -12.14
C GLU A 171 11.09 -3.29 -10.88
N VAL A 172 9.84 -3.72 -11.04
CA VAL A 172 9.01 -4.24 -9.94
C VAL A 172 9.59 -5.53 -9.37
N ALA A 173 10.04 -6.45 -10.22
CA ALA A 173 10.62 -7.72 -9.80
C ALA A 173 11.93 -7.56 -9.00
N LYS A 174 12.62 -6.42 -9.13
CA LYS A 174 13.85 -6.10 -8.38
C LYS A 174 13.58 -5.51 -6.99
N ALA A 175 12.36 -5.06 -6.72
CA ALA A 175 12.07 -4.30 -5.52
C ALA A 175 11.98 -5.20 -4.29
N ASP A 176 12.55 -4.70 -3.19
CA ASP A 176 12.41 -5.30 -1.88
C ASP A 176 11.05 -4.90 -1.25
N PRO A 177 10.22 -5.86 -0.79
CA PRO A 177 8.91 -5.56 -0.22
C PRO A 177 8.95 -4.67 1.03
N TRP A 178 9.97 -4.84 1.90
CA TRP A 178 10.11 -4.00 3.09
C TRP A 178 10.45 -2.57 2.71
N ALA A 179 11.40 -2.39 1.79
CA ALA A 179 11.74 -1.07 1.27
C ALA A 179 10.53 -0.40 0.60
N MET A 180 9.73 -1.15 -0.16
CA MET A 180 8.50 -0.63 -0.78
C MET A 180 7.52 -0.11 0.28
N ILE A 181 7.24 -0.89 1.33
CA ILE A 181 6.32 -0.50 2.41
C ILE A 181 6.85 0.76 3.13
N ASN A 182 8.16 0.84 3.37
CA ASN A 182 8.79 2.02 3.96
C ASN A 182 8.68 3.24 3.03
N LYS A 183 8.83 3.07 1.71
CA LYS A 183 8.61 4.15 0.74
C LYS A 183 7.15 4.61 0.68
N ILE A 184 6.18 3.74 0.93
CA ILE A 184 4.77 4.14 1.10
C ILE A 184 4.60 4.95 2.39
N ARG A 185 5.15 4.48 3.51
CA ARG A 185 5.10 5.18 4.82
C ARG A 185 5.63 6.61 4.74
N ASP A 186 6.77 6.78 4.08
CA ASP A 186 7.49 8.05 4.03
C ASP A 186 7.17 8.86 2.76
N ALA A 187 6.24 8.37 1.93
CA ALA A 187 5.86 9.01 0.68
C ALA A 187 5.38 10.45 0.92
N LYS A 188 5.88 11.34 0.08
CA LYS A 188 5.43 12.73 0.01
C LYS A 188 4.59 12.93 -1.24
N ILE A 189 3.51 13.68 -1.10
CA ILE A 189 2.68 14.12 -2.22
C ILE A 189 3.00 15.59 -2.49
N ALA A 190 3.06 15.96 -3.76
CA ALA A 190 3.27 17.35 -4.15
C ALA A 190 2.12 18.26 -3.64
N ALA A 191 2.50 19.41 -3.07
CA ALA A 191 1.56 20.36 -2.47
C ALA A 191 0.61 21.00 -3.50
N ASN A 192 1.09 21.19 -4.73
CA ASN A 192 0.32 21.60 -5.91
C ASN A 192 0.44 20.50 -6.97
N PRO A 193 -0.41 20.47 -8.02
CA PRO A 193 -0.19 19.65 -9.21
C PRO A 193 1.01 20.21 -9.98
N ALA A 194 2.17 20.24 -9.33
CA ALA A 194 3.43 20.66 -9.89
C ALA A 194 3.72 19.67 -11.01
N ALA A 195 3.88 20.20 -12.21
CA ALA A 195 4.37 19.41 -13.31
C ALA A 195 5.59 18.61 -12.84
N LEU A 196 5.60 17.30 -13.10
CA LEU A 196 6.87 16.58 -13.05
C LEU A 196 7.63 17.14 -14.24
N ALA A 197 8.39 18.22 -13.99
CA ALA A 197 9.26 18.83 -14.97
C ALA A 197 10.13 17.72 -15.57
N ALA A 198 10.33 17.77 -16.88
CA ALA A 198 11.14 16.78 -17.56
C ALA A 198 12.50 16.80 -16.87
N GLY A 199 12.81 15.72 -16.15
CA GLY A 199 14.18 15.53 -15.72
C GLY A 199 15.03 15.50 -16.98
N ASN A 200 16.04 16.34 -17.03
CA ASN A 200 17.29 15.92 -17.64
C ASN A 200 17.68 14.55 -17.02
N ALA A 201 18.29 13.64 -17.78
CA ALA A 201 18.60 12.28 -17.32
C ALA A 201 19.29 12.23 -15.94
N ASN A 202 19.99 13.31 -15.57
CA ASN A 202 20.66 13.47 -14.27
C ASN A 202 19.72 13.69 -13.06
N ASN A 203 18.43 13.99 -13.27
CA ASN A 203 17.40 14.15 -12.22
C ASN A 203 16.31 13.05 -12.32
N ALA A 204 16.51 12.05 -13.18
CA ALA A 204 15.67 10.85 -13.30
C ALA A 204 15.91 9.94 -12.09
N GLY A 205 15.40 10.35 -10.94
CA GLY A 205 15.77 9.72 -9.68
C GLY A 205 15.40 10.53 -8.44
N GLU A 206 14.50 11.51 -8.57
CA GLU A 206 14.20 12.44 -7.47
C GLU A 206 12.76 12.40 -6.99
N LYS A 207 11.90 11.56 -7.59
CA LYS A 207 10.47 11.57 -7.26
C LYS A 207 10.13 10.49 -6.23
N ASP A 208 9.44 10.94 -5.17
CA ASP A 208 8.87 10.06 -4.14
C ASP A 208 7.60 9.36 -4.65
N ALA A 209 7.26 8.25 -4.01
CA ALA A 209 6.16 7.38 -4.42
C ALA A 209 4.81 8.09 -4.52
N GLY A 210 4.45 8.88 -3.49
CA GLY A 210 3.18 9.62 -3.48
C GLY A 210 3.10 10.69 -4.57
N THR A 211 4.23 11.31 -4.90
CA THR A 211 4.33 12.30 -5.98
C THR A 211 4.14 11.65 -7.35
N LEU A 212 4.73 10.48 -7.58
CA LEU A 212 4.54 9.71 -8.82
C LEU A 212 3.11 9.19 -8.98
N ALA A 213 2.47 8.73 -7.90
CA ALA A 213 1.11 8.22 -7.96
C ALA A 213 0.07 9.33 -8.23
N ALA A 214 0.22 10.48 -7.57
CA ALA A 214 -0.74 11.59 -7.57
C ALA A 214 -0.35 12.77 -8.49
N SER A 215 0.60 12.60 -9.42
CA SER A 215 0.99 13.67 -10.36
C SER A 215 -0.11 13.92 -11.39
N ASN A 216 -1.13 14.71 -11.02
CA ASN A 216 -2.25 15.17 -11.84
C ASN A 216 -1.80 15.75 -13.18
N ASN A 217 -2.11 15.10 -14.31
CA ASN A 217 -2.07 15.55 -15.73
C ASN A 217 -0.86 16.38 -16.21
N ASN A 218 0.17 16.55 -15.39
CA ASN A 218 1.27 17.48 -15.58
C ASN A 218 2.62 16.76 -15.53
N ALA A 219 2.64 15.42 -15.49
CA ALA A 219 3.86 14.69 -15.69
C ALA A 219 4.27 14.79 -17.16
N SER A 220 5.27 15.64 -17.44
CA SER A 220 5.96 15.58 -18.73
C SER A 220 6.60 14.20 -18.90
N ALA A 221 6.86 13.82 -20.14
CA ALA A 221 7.18 12.47 -20.60
C ALA A 221 8.33 11.70 -19.92
N ASN A 222 8.97 12.24 -18.86
CA ASN A 222 10.23 11.75 -18.29
C ASN A 222 10.20 11.55 -16.76
N ALA A 223 9.13 10.98 -16.18
CA ALA A 223 9.08 10.71 -14.75
C ALA A 223 9.83 9.42 -14.37
N GLY A 224 11.08 9.52 -13.90
CA GLY A 224 11.81 8.43 -13.22
C GLY A 224 11.50 8.37 -11.72
N ALA A 225 12.08 7.39 -11.01
CA ALA A 225 11.88 7.19 -9.57
C ALA A 225 13.21 7.15 -8.80
N LYS A 226 13.21 7.60 -7.54
CA LYS A 226 14.39 7.59 -6.65
C LYS A 226 15.05 6.24 -6.50
N SER A 227 14.24 5.19 -6.53
CA SER A 227 14.71 3.83 -6.41
C SER A 227 13.67 2.85 -6.96
N ASN A 228 14.04 1.59 -7.14
CA ASN A 228 13.08 0.50 -7.38
C ASN A 228 11.92 0.54 -6.38
N ALA A 229 12.24 0.58 -5.08
CA ALA A 229 11.22 0.63 -4.03
C ALA A 229 10.29 1.84 -4.15
N ALA A 230 10.80 3.01 -4.55
CA ALA A 230 9.98 4.20 -4.75
C ALA A 230 9.04 4.06 -5.97
N LEU A 231 9.50 3.43 -7.04
CA LEU A 231 8.67 3.13 -8.21
C LEU A 231 7.54 2.17 -7.85
N VAL A 232 7.85 1.03 -7.22
CA VAL A 232 6.82 0.04 -6.88
C VAL A 232 5.86 0.57 -5.82
N ALA A 233 6.33 1.38 -4.87
CA ALA A 233 5.44 2.07 -3.94
C ALA A 233 4.47 3.01 -4.69
N ALA A 234 4.90 3.69 -5.75
CA ALA A 234 4.02 4.50 -6.60
C ALA A 234 3.01 3.64 -7.37
N VAL A 235 3.46 2.51 -7.92
CA VAL A 235 2.60 1.51 -8.58
C VAL A 235 1.51 1.05 -7.61
N ALA A 236 1.87 0.61 -6.41
CA ALA A 236 0.95 0.14 -5.39
C ALA A 236 -0.03 1.23 -4.95
N LEU A 237 0.45 2.45 -4.67
CA LEU A 237 -0.41 3.58 -4.33
C LEU A 237 -1.43 3.87 -5.43
N LYS A 238 -1.00 3.85 -6.69
CA LYS A 238 -1.88 4.11 -7.83
C LYS A 238 -2.86 2.96 -8.10
N ALA A 239 -2.44 1.73 -7.86
CA ALA A 239 -3.26 0.53 -8.02
C ALA A 239 -4.32 0.36 -6.92
N MET A 240 -4.12 0.93 -5.73
CA MET A 240 -5.07 0.80 -4.59
C MET A 240 -6.05 1.97 -4.46
N THR A 241 -5.76 3.10 -5.08
CA THR A 241 -6.50 4.36 -4.86
C THR A 241 -7.58 4.59 -5.91
N LYS A 242 -8.48 5.53 -5.60
CA LYS A 242 -9.50 5.99 -6.53
C LYS A 242 -8.86 6.70 -7.73
N ASP A 243 -9.49 6.57 -8.90
CA ASP A 243 -9.17 7.24 -10.17
C ASP A 243 -7.78 6.99 -10.79
N GLY A 244 -6.83 6.43 -10.04
CA GLY A 244 -5.50 6.16 -10.55
C GLY A 244 -5.54 5.24 -11.76
N LYS A 245 -5.00 5.64 -12.90
CA LYS A 245 -4.87 4.78 -14.08
C LYS A 245 -3.47 4.86 -14.63
N PHE A 246 -2.89 3.70 -14.92
CA PHE A 246 -1.59 3.65 -15.56
C PHE A 246 -1.69 4.12 -17.01
N THR A 247 -0.60 4.63 -17.54
CA THR A 247 -0.52 5.08 -18.92
C THR A 247 -0.38 3.87 -19.82
N GLN A 248 -1.27 3.73 -20.81
CA GLN A 248 -1.15 2.69 -21.81
C GLN A 248 0.16 2.86 -22.62
N PRO A 249 0.99 1.81 -22.75
CA PRO A 249 2.14 1.80 -23.63
C PRO A 249 1.73 1.87 -25.10
N ALA A 250 2.51 2.55 -25.94
CA ALA A 250 2.22 2.72 -27.37
C ALA A 250 2.10 1.40 -28.16
N ALA A 251 2.67 0.30 -27.65
CA ALA A 251 2.69 -1.01 -28.30
C ALA A 251 1.69 -2.02 -27.71
N ASN A 252 0.63 -1.57 -27.03
CA ASN A 252 -0.41 -2.43 -26.42
C ASN A 252 0.16 -3.45 -25.43
N GLU A 253 1.05 -3.00 -24.56
CA GLU A 253 1.72 -3.82 -23.53
C GLU A 253 0.99 -3.72 -22.18
N ASP A 254 -0.33 -3.50 -22.18
CA ASP A 254 -1.12 -3.28 -20.97
C ASP A 254 -1.08 -4.48 -20.02
N GLY A 255 -0.96 -5.69 -20.56
CA GLY A 255 -0.76 -6.91 -19.76
C GLY A 255 0.48 -6.86 -18.87
N ALA A 256 1.58 -6.25 -19.32
CA ALA A 256 2.79 -6.13 -18.51
C ALA A 256 2.63 -5.09 -17.39
N VAL A 257 1.90 -4.01 -17.65
CA VAL A 257 1.54 -3.02 -16.62
C VAL A 257 0.59 -3.63 -15.58
N LYS A 258 -0.38 -4.42 -16.01
CA LYS A 258 -1.29 -5.18 -15.12
C LYS A 258 -0.60 -6.27 -14.31
N ALA A 259 0.48 -6.85 -14.82
CA ALA A 259 1.28 -7.81 -14.09
C ALA A 259 2.21 -7.14 -13.06
N ALA A 260 2.64 -5.92 -13.35
CA ALA A 260 3.47 -5.11 -12.46
C ALA A 260 2.69 -4.51 -11.27
N ALA A 261 1.39 -4.24 -11.46
CA ALA A 261 0.48 -3.70 -10.46
C ALA A 261 -0.13 -4.78 -9.56
#